data_AF-M1CPC6-F1
#
_entry.id   AF-M1CPC6-F1
#
_cell.length_a   1.000
_cell.length_b   1.000
_cell.length_c   1.000
_cell.angle_alpha   90.00
_cell.angle_beta   90.00
_cell.angle_gamma   90.00
#
_symmetry.space_group_name_H-M   'P 1'
#
loop_
_entity.id
_entity.type
_entity.pdbx_description
1 polymer ?
#
loop_
_entity_poly.entity_id
_entity_poly.type
_entity_poly.pdbx_seq_one_letter_code
_entity_poly.pdbx_strand_id
1 'polypeptide(L)'
;MEGDIHTILDFVTLAATLWVIYMMKFKLKSSFMADLDSMHYWYLIVPCAVAAFLIHPSTAHNFFFRVLWAFCVYMESISVLPQLRLMQNVQIIEPFTAHYVFALGVARFLGCAHWINQVYDTSGAYLYLAGRGYFWIPMVFLAEIVQTFILADFCYYYIKSVVSGQLLVRLPQPV
;
A
#
# COMPACT_ATOMS: atom_id res chain seq x y z
N MET A 1 13.70 -1.32 26.22
CA MET A 1 13.42 -2.11 25.00
C MET A 1 12.19 -2.94 25.33
N GLU A 2 11.01 -2.45 24.98
CA GLU A 2 9.80 -3.25 25.12
C GLU A 2 9.87 -4.36 24.06
N GLY A 3 10.11 -5.59 24.51
CA GLY A 3 9.89 -6.79 23.71
C GLY A 3 8.41 -6.99 23.51
N ASP A 4 7.79 -6.06 22.80
CA ASP A 4 6.37 -6.05 22.50
C ASP A 4 6.09 -6.97 21.31
N ILE A 5 4.86 -7.48 21.22
CA ILE A 5 4.39 -8.32 20.11
C ILE A 5 4.60 -7.63 18.76
N HIS A 6 4.55 -6.30 18.73
CA HIS A 6 4.85 -5.47 17.57
C HIS A 6 6.27 -5.69 17.04
N THR A 7 7.29 -5.76 17.91
CA THR A 7 8.68 -6.00 17.49
C THR A 7 8.84 -7.36 16.84
N ILE A 8 8.14 -8.37 17.36
CA ILE A 8 8.17 -9.74 16.78
C ILE A 8 7.46 -9.74 15.42
N LEU A 9 6.30 -9.10 15.31
CA LEU A 9 5.54 -9.00 14.06
C LEU A 9 6.33 -8.26 12.98
N ASP A 10 6.97 -7.14 13.32
CA ASP A 10 7.82 -6.37 12.40
C ASP A 10 9.02 -7.19 11.92
N PHE A 11 9.65 -7.96 12.82
CA PHE A 11 10.75 -8.84 12.43
C PHE A 11 10.29 -9.97 11.49
N VAL A 12 9.16 -10.61 11.80
CA VAL A 12 8.59 -11.69 10.97
C VAL A 12 8.21 -11.18 9.58
N THR A 13 7.57 -10.01 9.50
CA THR A 13 7.19 -9.40 8.22
C THR A 13 8.42 -8.99 7.40
N LEU A 14 9.47 -8.46 8.03
CA LEU A 14 10.74 -8.18 7.37
C LEU A 14 11.39 -9.45 6.82
N ALA A 15 11.49 -10.51 7.62
CA ALA A 15 12.07 -11.78 7.20
C ALA A 15 11.31 -12.41 6.03
N ALA A 16 9.97 -12.40 6.08
CA ALA A 16 9.13 -12.88 4.99
C ALA A 16 9.31 -12.05 3.71
N THR A 17 9.40 -10.73 3.83
CA THR A 17 9.62 -9.82 2.69
C THR A 17 10.98 -10.07 2.02
N LEU A 18 12.05 -10.19 2.82
CA LEU A 18 13.39 -10.51 2.30
C LEU A 18 13.43 -11.88 1.61
N TRP A 19 12.72 -12.87 2.15
CA TRP A 19 12.59 -14.18 1.53
C TRP A 19 11.89 -14.14 0.18
N VAL A 20 10.78 -13.40 0.07
CA VAL A 20 10.07 -13.20 -1.21
C VAL A 20 10.97 -12.52 -2.24
N ILE A 21 11.70 -11.47 -1.85
CA ILE A 21 12.64 -10.77 -2.73
C ILE A 21 13.73 -11.74 -3.21
N TYR A 22 14.31 -12.53 -2.32
CA TYR A 22 15.32 -13.53 -2.66
C TYR A 22 14.78 -14.56 -3.66
N MET A 23 13.57 -15.07 -3.42
CA MET A 23 12.90 -16.01 -4.32
C MET A 23 12.70 -15.42 -5.71
N MET A 24 12.17 -14.20 -5.81
CA MET A 24 11.93 -13.55 -7.09
C MET A 24 13.22 -13.22 -7.86
N LYS A 25 14.26 -12.73 -7.17
CA LYS A 25 15.49 -12.27 -7.82
C LYS A 25 16.44 -13.40 -8.22
N PHE A 26 16.48 -14.49 -7.45
CA PHE A 26 17.49 -15.54 -7.64
C PHE A 26 16.88 -16.89 -8.02
N LYS A 27 16.00 -17.45 -7.18
CA LYS A 27 15.53 -18.84 -7.36
C LYS A 27 14.50 -19.00 -8.48
N LEU A 28 13.56 -18.06 -8.57
CA LEU A 28 12.42 -18.05 -9.50
C LEU A 28 12.58 -16.98 -10.58
N LYS A 29 13.82 -16.56 -10.86
CA LYS A 29 14.11 -15.53 -11.84
C LYS A 29 13.59 -15.89 -13.24
N SER A 30 13.62 -17.17 -13.61
CA SER A 30 13.17 -17.64 -14.93
C SER A 30 11.65 -17.55 -15.15
N SER A 31 10.85 -17.57 -14.09
CA SER A 31 9.39 -17.38 -14.17
C SER A 31 8.97 -15.91 -14.09
N PHE A 32 9.91 -14.99 -13.87
CA PHE A 32 9.61 -13.57 -13.77
C PHE A 32 9.38 -12.95 -15.15
N MET A 33 8.17 -12.43 -15.37
CA MET A 33 7.76 -11.80 -16.64
C MET A 33 8.23 -10.35 -16.71
N ALA A 34 9.54 -10.15 -16.90
CA ALA A 34 10.15 -8.82 -16.91
C ALA A 34 9.57 -7.87 -17.97
N ASP A 35 9.13 -8.39 -19.10
CA ASP A 35 8.57 -7.58 -20.21
C ASP A 35 7.21 -6.95 -19.85
N LEU A 36 6.47 -7.55 -18.91
CA LEU A 36 5.16 -7.08 -18.47
C LEU A 36 5.26 -6.13 -17.27
N ASP A 37 6.36 -6.16 -16.51
CA ASP A 37 6.62 -5.26 -15.37
C ASP A 37 7.34 -3.98 -15.84
N SER A 38 6.61 -3.14 -16.56
CA SER A 38 7.14 -1.96 -17.25
C SER A 38 7.16 -0.67 -16.40
N MET A 39 6.64 -0.70 -15.17
CA MET A 39 6.54 0.50 -14.35
C MET A 39 7.89 0.85 -13.71
N HIS A 40 8.45 2.00 -14.09
CA HIS A 40 9.68 2.49 -13.47
C HIS A 40 9.45 2.89 -12.01
N TYR A 41 10.20 2.26 -11.09
CA TYR A 41 10.10 2.51 -9.65
C TYR A 41 10.35 3.97 -9.24
N TRP A 42 11.08 4.75 -10.05
CA TRP A 42 11.32 6.18 -9.82
C TRP A 42 10.04 7.01 -9.75
N TYR A 43 9.00 6.61 -10.49
CA TYR A 43 7.70 7.29 -10.44
C TYR A 43 7.00 7.17 -9.09
N LEU A 44 7.40 6.19 -8.26
CA LEU A 44 6.87 6.03 -6.90
C LEU A 44 7.79 6.69 -5.88
N ILE A 45 9.09 6.39 -5.97
CA ILE A 45 10.07 6.83 -4.96
C ILE A 45 10.19 8.36 -4.91
N VAL A 46 10.28 9.04 -6.06
CA VAL A 46 10.53 10.48 -6.09
C VAL A 46 9.36 11.28 -5.48
N PRO A 47 8.09 11.06 -5.87
CA PRO A 47 6.97 11.77 -5.24
C PRO A 47 6.87 11.50 -3.73
N CYS A 48 7.08 10.25 -3.29
CA CYS A 48 7.04 9.92 -1.86
C CYS A 48 8.18 10.59 -1.08
N ALA A 49 9.39 10.64 -1.63
CA ALA A 49 10.53 11.30 -0.99
C ALA A 49 10.31 12.82 -0.88
N VAL A 50 9.79 13.45 -1.94
CA VAL A 50 9.45 14.88 -1.93
C VAL A 50 8.33 15.17 -0.92
N ALA A 51 7.26 14.38 -0.93
CA ALA A 51 6.16 14.52 0.02
C ALA A 51 6.63 14.34 1.47
N ALA A 52 7.49 13.34 1.74
CA ALA A 52 8.05 13.07 3.06
C ALA A 52 8.97 14.18 3.56
N PHE A 53 9.70 14.85 2.66
CA PHE A 53 10.53 15.99 3.04
C PHE A 53 9.69 17.22 3.37
N LEU A 54 8.59 17.44 2.65
CA LEU A 54 7.71 18.59 2.85
C LEU A 54 6.76 18.43 4.03
N ILE A 55 6.18 17.23 4.20
CA ILE A 55 5.21 16.92 5.22
C ILE A 55 5.68 15.69 5.98
N HIS A 56 6.13 15.93 7.20
CA HIS A 56 6.57 14.89 8.11
C HIS A 56 6.04 15.17 9.52
N PRO A 57 5.94 14.15 10.39
CA PRO A 57 5.46 14.32 11.75
C PRO A 57 6.34 15.28 12.54
N SER A 58 5.78 15.91 13.59
CA SER A 58 6.51 16.82 14.49
C SER A 58 6.85 16.19 15.85
N THR A 59 7.38 14.97 15.81
CA THR A 59 7.77 14.22 17.02
C THR A 59 9.17 14.62 17.53
N ALA A 60 9.50 14.27 18.78
CA ALA A 60 10.79 14.54 19.42
C ALA A 60 12.00 13.79 18.81
N HIS A 61 11.77 12.90 17.84
CA HIS A 61 12.83 12.15 17.16
C HIS A 61 13.66 13.03 16.22
N ASN A 62 14.87 12.56 15.87
CA ASN A 62 15.72 13.23 14.88
C ASN A 62 14.98 13.47 13.57
N PHE A 63 15.27 14.60 12.92
CA PHE A 63 14.67 14.99 11.64
C PHE A 63 14.71 13.86 10.60
N PHE A 64 15.86 13.17 10.47
CA PHE A 64 16.02 12.04 9.56
C PHE A 64 14.99 10.92 9.79
N PHE A 65 14.78 10.50 11.05
CA PHE A 65 13.81 9.44 11.36
C PHE A 65 12.36 9.87 11.14
N ARG A 66 12.07 11.17 11.32
CA ARG A 66 10.74 11.74 11.04
C ARG A 66 10.42 11.70 9.54
N VAL A 67 11.37 12.11 8.71
CA VAL A 67 11.23 12.05 7.25
C VAL A 67 11.17 10.59 6.79
N LEU A 68 11.98 9.69 7.35
CA LEU A 68 11.93 8.28 7.00
C LEU A 68 10.58 7.64 7.34
N TRP A 69 10.00 7.98 8.49
CA TRP A 69 8.66 7.52 8.86
C TRP A 69 7.59 8.02 7.87
N ALA A 70 7.64 9.31 7.52
CA ALA A 70 6.74 9.88 6.50
C ALA A 70 6.90 9.19 5.14
N PHE A 71 8.14 8.93 4.74
CA PHE A 71 8.47 8.22 3.52
C PHE A 71 7.87 6.81 3.50
N CYS A 72 7.98 6.05 4.60
CA CYS A 72 7.39 4.72 4.70
C CYS A 72 5.87 4.75 4.51
N VAL A 73 5.16 5.69 5.17
CA VAL A 73 3.70 5.83 5.03
C VAL A 73 3.30 6.16 3.60
N TYR A 74 4.00 7.11 2.94
CA TYR A 74 3.70 7.48 1.56
C TYR A 74 4.08 6.41 0.55
N MET A 75 5.19 5.71 0.75
CA MET A 75 5.57 4.59 -0.11
C MET A 75 4.59 3.44 0.01
N GLU A 76 4.14 3.13 1.23
CA GLU A 76 3.21 2.04 1.47
C GLU A 76 1.89 2.23 0.71
N SER A 77 1.36 3.45 0.70
CA SER A 77 0.08 3.75 0.04
C SER A 77 0.08 3.50 -1.47
N ILE A 78 1.22 3.67 -2.14
CA ILE A 78 1.35 3.51 -3.59
C ILE A 78 2.13 2.26 -4.03
N SER A 79 2.75 1.54 -3.08
CA SER A 79 3.62 0.39 -3.35
C SER A 79 2.94 -0.76 -4.09
N VAL A 80 1.61 -0.84 -4.03
CA VAL A 80 0.80 -1.88 -4.70
C VAL A 80 0.60 -1.61 -6.19
N LEU A 81 0.86 -0.38 -6.66
CA LEU A 81 0.63 0.02 -8.06
C LEU A 81 1.37 -0.84 -9.10
N PRO A 82 2.67 -1.14 -8.95
CA PRO A 82 3.39 -1.93 -9.95
C PRO A 82 2.79 -3.33 -10.08
N GLN A 83 2.40 -3.94 -8.95
CA GLN A 83 1.74 -5.24 -8.94
C GLN A 83 0.39 -5.23 -9.66
N LEU A 84 -0.45 -4.20 -9.42
CA LEU A 84 -1.72 -4.07 -10.13
C LEU A 84 -1.51 -3.82 -11.62
N ARG A 85 -0.52 -3.01 -12.00
CA ARG A 85 -0.19 -2.75 -13.40
C ARG A 85 0.29 -4.02 -14.11
N LEU A 86 1.13 -4.83 -13.46
CA LEU A 86 1.54 -6.12 -13.95
C LEU A 86 0.33 -7.04 -14.19
N MET A 87 -0.60 -7.09 -13.24
CA MET A 87 -1.82 -7.91 -13.35
C MET A 87 -2.74 -7.43 -14.49
N GLN A 88 -2.82 -6.12 -14.74
CA GLN A 88 -3.51 -5.56 -15.90
C GLN A 88 -2.84 -5.98 -17.22
N ASN A 89 -1.50 -5.99 -17.27
CA ASN A 89 -0.74 -6.36 -18.47
C ASN A 89 -0.82 -7.87 -18.76
N VAL A 90 -0.86 -8.72 -17.74
CA VAL A 90 -0.95 -10.18 -17.87
C VAL A 90 -2.34 -10.66 -18.35
N GLN A 91 -3.40 -9.88 -18.06
CA GLN A 91 -4.82 -10.15 -18.39
C GLN A 91 -5.46 -11.40 -17.77
N ILE A 92 -4.70 -12.45 -17.50
CA ILE A 92 -5.16 -13.70 -16.89
C ILE A 92 -4.46 -13.86 -15.54
N ILE A 93 -5.20 -13.59 -14.47
CA ILE A 93 -4.66 -13.64 -13.12
C ILE A 93 -4.95 -15.01 -12.51
N GLU A 94 -3.92 -15.64 -11.95
CA GLU A 94 -4.07 -16.88 -11.18
C GLU A 94 -4.94 -16.67 -9.94
N PRO A 95 -5.84 -17.62 -9.61
CA PRO A 95 -6.76 -17.47 -8.48
C PRO A 95 -6.07 -17.17 -7.15
N PHE A 96 -4.96 -17.84 -6.84
CA PHE A 96 -4.22 -17.62 -5.59
C PHE A 96 -3.69 -16.19 -5.45
N THR A 97 -3.12 -15.64 -6.52
CA THR A 97 -2.68 -14.24 -6.55
C THR A 97 -3.86 -13.29 -6.38
N ALA A 98 -5.00 -13.61 -7.02
CA ALA A 98 -6.20 -12.79 -6.90
C ALA A 98 -6.74 -12.77 -5.46
N HIS A 99 -6.80 -13.92 -4.79
CA HIS A 99 -7.19 -14.03 -3.38
C HIS A 99 -6.27 -13.24 -2.45
N TYR A 100 -4.95 -13.31 -2.68
CA TYR A 100 -3.96 -12.56 -1.92
C TYR A 100 -4.18 -11.04 -2.04
N VAL A 101 -4.29 -10.52 -3.27
CA VAL A 101 -4.49 -9.07 -3.50
C VAL A 101 -5.85 -8.62 -2.96
N PHE A 102 -6.88 -9.47 -3.05
CA PHE A 102 -8.19 -9.16 -2.46
C PHE A 102 -8.13 -9.08 -0.94
N ALA A 103 -7.47 -10.03 -0.27
CA ALA A 103 -7.28 -10.00 1.18
C ALA A 103 -6.47 -8.77 1.64
N LEU A 104 -5.43 -8.41 0.87
CA LEU A 104 -4.69 -7.16 1.07
C LEU A 104 -5.64 -5.95 0.95
N GLY A 105 -6.49 -5.91 -0.09
CA GLY A 105 -7.51 -4.90 -0.27
C GLY A 105 -8.43 -4.76 0.94
N VAL A 106 -9.01 -5.87 1.42
CA VAL A 106 -9.87 -5.89 2.61
C VAL A 106 -9.15 -5.34 3.85
N ALA A 107 -7.89 -5.73 4.07
CA ALA A 107 -7.11 -5.19 5.18
C ALA A 107 -6.95 -3.65 5.10
N ARG A 108 -6.76 -3.10 3.90
CA ARG A 108 -6.67 -1.63 3.70
C ARG A 108 -8.01 -0.93 3.91
N PHE A 109 -9.13 -1.52 3.48
CA PHE A 109 -10.46 -0.98 3.77
C PHE A 109 -10.73 -0.91 5.29
N LEU A 110 -10.31 -1.91 6.04
CA LEU A 110 -10.41 -1.91 7.51
C LEU A 110 -9.52 -0.84 8.15
N GLY A 111 -8.31 -0.64 7.63
CA GLY A 111 -7.41 0.45 8.05
C GLY A 111 -8.03 1.83 7.83
N CYS A 112 -8.59 2.07 6.64
CA CYS A 112 -9.30 3.30 6.33
C CYS A 112 -10.52 3.51 7.25
N ALA A 113 -11.32 2.47 7.49
CA ALA A 113 -12.45 2.53 8.42
C ALA A 113 -12.02 2.87 9.85
N HIS A 114 -10.90 2.33 10.32
CA HIS A 114 -10.34 2.66 11.64
C HIS A 114 -10.03 4.16 11.75
N TRP A 115 -9.38 4.74 10.73
CA TRP A 115 -9.09 6.18 10.72
C TRP A 115 -10.35 7.05 10.63
N ILE A 116 -11.39 6.63 9.90
CA ILE A 116 -12.68 7.33 9.86
C ILE A 116 -13.30 7.36 11.27
N ASN A 117 -13.31 6.22 11.97
CA ASN A 117 -13.82 6.17 13.34
C ASN A 117 -13.02 7.09 14.26
N GLN A 118 -11.70 7.12 14.13
CA GLN A 118 -10.83 7.98 14.92
C GLN A 118 -11.11 9.48 14.68
N VAL A 119 -11.44 9.88 13.44
CA VAL A 119 -11.87 11.26 13.14
C VAL A 119 -13.22 11.58 13.80
N TYR A 120 -14.17 10.64 13.75
CA TYR A 120 -15.49 10.79 14.37
C TYR A 120 -15.39 10.91 15.89
N ASP A 121 -14.66 10.00 16.54
CA ASP A 121 -14.48 9.97 18.00
C ASP A 121 -13.80 11.24 18.52
N THR A 122 -12.91 11.82 17.71
CA THR A 122 -12.22 13.08 18.06
C THR A 122 -13.01 14.33 17.64
N SER A 123 -14.28 14.17 17.24
CA SER A 123 -15.16 15.28 16.80
C SER A 123 -14.51 16.15 15.70
N GLY A 124 -13.71 15.55 14.82
CA GLY A 124 -13.00 16.24 13.76
C GLY A 124 -11.75 17.01 14.19
N ALA A 125 -11.29 16.94 15.45
CA ALA A 125 -10.12 17.70 15.90
C ALA A 125 -8.86 17.41 15.05
N TYR A 126 -8.69 16.17 14.57
CA TYR A 126 -7.61 15.81 13.66
C TYR A 126 -7.63 16.56 12.32
N LEU A 127 -8.81 16.92 11.81
CA LEU A 127 -8.95 17.75 10.62
C LEU A 127 -8.70 19.23 10.94
N TYR A 128 -9.12 19.71 12.12
CA TYR A 128 -8.84 21.08 12.56
C TYR A 128 -7.36 21.35 12.82
N LEU A 129 -6.56 20.33 13.15
CA LEU A 129 -5.10 20.45 13.28
C LEU A 129 -4.44 20.89 11.96
N ALA A 130 -5.02 20.54 10.81
CA ALA A 130 -4.57 21.05 9.51
C ALA A 130 -4.62 22.58 9.44
N GLY A 131 -5.71 23.17 9.95
CA GLY A 131 -5.92 24.62 10.01
C GLY A 131 -4.94 25.35 10.94
N ARG A 132 -4.24 24.63 11.82
CA ARG A 132 -3.19 25.15 12.71
C ARG A 132 -1.77 24.91 12.18
N GLY A 133 -1.63 24.41 10.94
CA GLY A 133 -0.34 24.13 10.30
C GLY A 133 0.21 22.73 10.54
N TYR A 134 -0.53 21.84 11.23
CA TYR A 134 -0.13 20.45 11.45
C TYR A 134 -0.73 19.54 10.37
N PHE A 135 -0.03 19.42 9.24
CA PHE A 135 -0.50 18.67 8.06
C PHE A 135 -0.28 17.15 8.12
N TRP A 136 0.47 16.64 9.12
CA TRP A 136 0.84 15.23 9.19
C TRP A 136 -0.37 14.29 9.27
N ILE A 137 -1.26 14.48 10.25
CA ILE A 137 -2.42 13.58 10.45
C ILE A 137 -3.37 13.57 9.23
N PRO A 138 -3.75 14.73 8.65
CA PRO A 138 -4.50 14.75 7.39
C PRO A 138 -3.80 14.00 6.25
N MET A 139 -2.47 14.09 6.15
CA MET A 139 -1.72 13.37 5.12
C MET A 139 -1.70 11.86 5.34
N VAL A 140 -1.68 11.38 6.59
CA VAL A 140 -1.84 9.95 6.88
C VAL A 140 -3.22 9.46 6.42
N PHE A 141 -4.26 10.22 6.73
CA PHE A 141 -5.62 9.91 6.26
C PHE A 141 -5.73 9.90 4.72
N LEU A 142 -5.09 10.88 4.07
CA LEU A 142 -5.04 10.93 2.60
C LEU A 142 -4.30 9.70 2.03
N ALA A 143 -3.20 9.26 2.65
CA ALA A 143 -2.46 8.08 2.22
C ALA A 143 -3.33 6.80 2.29
N GLU A 144 -4.11 6.64 3.36
CA GLU A 144 -5.05 5.52 3.53
C GLU A 144 -6.16 5.54 2.47
N ILE A 145 -6.72 6.71 2.17
CA ILE A 145 -7.71 6.89 1.10
C ILE A 145 -7.11 6.53 -0.26
N VAL A 146 -5.93 7.07 -0.59
CA VAL A 146 -5.24 6.80 -1.86
C VAL A 146 -5.03 5.30 -2.04
N GLN A 147 -4.52 4.63 -1.01
CA GLN A 147 -4.30 3.19 -1.05
C GLN A 147 -5.60 2.40 -1.24
N THR A 148 -6.64 2.77 -0.50
CA THR A 148 -7.96 2.14 -0.57
C THR A 148 -8.57 2.29 -1.96
N PHE A 149 -8.46 3.49 -2.55
CA PHE A 149 -8.99 3.77 -3.89
C PHE A 149 -8.26 3.00 -4.99
N ILE A 150 -6.92 2.91 -4.90
CA ILE A 150 -6.11 2.11 -5.83
C ILE A 150 -6.54 0.63 -5.82
N LEU A 151 -6.83 0.08 -4.64
CA LEU A 151 -7.26 -1.32 -4.48
C LEU A 151 -8.76 -1.54 -4.77
N ALA A 152 -9.58 -0.50 -4.68
CA ALA A 152 -11.02 -0.60 -4.86
C ALA A 152 -11.41 -1.12 -6.25
N ASP A 153 -10.73 -0.64 -7.30
CA ASP A 153 -10.96 -1.08 -8.68
C ASP A 153 -10.72 -2.59 -8.84
N PHE A 154 -9.57 -3.07 -8.32
CA PHE A 154 -9.25 -4.49 -8.32
C PHE A 154 -10.28 -5.31 -7.55
N CYS A 155 -10.65 -4.88 -6.34
CA CYS A 155 -11.63 -5.59 -5.51
C CYS A 155 -13.01 -5.70 -6.19
N TYR A 156 -13.43 -4.65 -6.91
CA TYR A 156 -14.67 -4.67 -7.68
C TYR A 156 -14.64 -5.74 -8.78
N TYR A 157 -13.59 -5.77 -9.60
CA TYR A 157 -13.45 -6.76 -10.67
C TYR A 157 -13.28 -8.18 -10.15
N TYR A 158 -12.59 -8.35 -9.02
CA TYR A 158 -12.46 -9.62 -8.34
C TYR A 158 -13.82 -10.18 -7.90
N ILE A 159 -14.64 -9.38 -7.19
CA ILE A 159 -15.99 -9.79 -6.75
C ILE A 159 -16.85 -10.13 -7.97
N LYS A 160 -16.81 -9.31 -9.01
CA LYS A 160 -17.55 -9.54 -10.25
C LYS A 160 -17.16 -10.87 -10.92
N SER A 161 -15.87 -11.20 -10.96
CA SER A 161 -15.35 -12.47 -11.51
C SER A 161 -15.86 -13.67 -10.70
N VAL A 162 -15.80 -13.59 -9.37
CA VAL A 162 -16.24 -14.65 -8.46
C VAL A 162 -17.74 -14.90 -8.59
N VAL A 163 -18.56 -13.84 -8.61
CA VAL A 163 -20.02 -13.95 -8.78
C VAL A 163 -20.38 -14.51 -10.16
N SER A 164 -19.60 -14.20 -11.19
CA SER A 164 -19.81 -14.71 -12.55
C SER A 164 -19.33 -16.15 -12.74
N GLY A 165 -18.77 -16.80 -11.70
CA GLY A 165 -18.21 -18.16 -11.78
C GLY A 165 -16.95 -18.26 -12.64
N GLN A 166 -16.31 -17.14 -12.98
CA GLN A 166 -15.05 -17.14 -13.72
C GLN A 166 -13.91 -17.30 -12.74
N LEU A 167 -13.23 -18.46 -12.81
CA LEU A 167 -12.06 -18.76 -11.98
C LEU A 167 -10.89 -17.80 -12.26
N LEU A 168 -10.86 -17.19 -13.45
CA LEU A 168 -9.82 -16.29 -13.92
C LEU A 168 -10.33 -14.85 -13.89
N VAL A 169 -9.70 -14.00 -13.08
CA VAL A 169 -9.99 -12.56 -13.07
C VAL A 169 -9.40 -11.94 -14.33
N ARG A 170 -10.26 -11.31 -15.14
CA ARG A 170 -9.87 -10.50 -16.30
C ARG A 170 -10.03 -9.03 -15.97
N LEU A 171 -8.92 -8.30 -16.00
CA LEU A 171 -8.93 -6.84 -15.87
C LEU A 171 -9.03 -6.19 -17.25
N PRO A 172 -9.86 -5.16 -17.44
CA PRO A 172 -9.88 -4.40 -18.68
C PRO A 172 -8.58 -3.61 -18.84
N GLN A 173 -8.15 -3.40 -20.09
CA GLN A 173 -7.01 -2.52 -20.36
C GLN A 173 -7.43 -1.06 -20.14
N PRO A 174 -6.60 -0.24 -19.46
CA PRO A 174 -6.76 1.20 -19.53
C PRO A 174 -6.49 1.63 -20.98
N VAL A 175 -7.50 2.21 -21.60
CA VAL A 175 -7.47 2.78 -22.96
C VAL A 175 -6.49 3.93 -23.03
#